data_AF-A0AAE4FSU0-F1
#
_entry.id   AF-A0AAE4FSU0-F1
#
_cell.length_a   1.000
_cell.length_b   1.000
_cell.length_c   1.000
_cell.angle_alpha   90.00
_cell.angle_beta   90.00
_cell.angle_gamma   90.00
#
_symmetry.space_group_name_H-M   'P 1'
#
loop_
_entity.id
_entity.type
_entity.pdbx_description
1 polymer ?
#
loop_
_entity_poly.entity_id
_entity_poly.type
_entity_poly.pdbx_seq_one_letter_code
_entity_poly.pdbx_strand_id
1 'polypeptide(L)'
;MSVKEPYNSNWKEHVLTRIRRSDGVIALVSKNSLTSSGQQWEIECSRKEKKKVLGIWAYKNDRTNLPGVNTVVWTWDAIKNFIDSPRRLFSQQTAALGTILKIGGKVIA
;
A
#
# COMPACT_ATOMS: atom_id res chain seq x y z
N MET A 1 5.44 -4.65 20.80
CA MET A 1 5.84 -3.92 22.02
C MET A 1 4.62 -3.22 22.58
N SER A 2 4.26 -3.48 23.83
CA SER A 2 3.22 -2.75 24.57
C SER A 2 3.93 -1.70 25.41
N VAL A 3 3.90 -0.44 24.99
CA VAL A 3 4.55 0.65 25.72
C VAL A 3 3.46 1.43 26.45
N LYS A 4 3.47 1.31 27.79
CA LYS A 4 2.53 1.95 28.73
C LYS A 4 2.85 3.43 29.03
N GLU A 5 3.73 4.05 28.25
CA GLU A 5 4.05 5.48 28.33
C GLU A 5 3.67 6.12 26.98
N PRO A 6 2.85 7.19 26.96
CA PRO A 6 2.47 7.84 25.72
C PRO A 6 3.74 8.42 25.11
N TYR A 7 4.19 7.75 24.05
CA TYR A 7 5.31 8.18 23.26
C TYR A 7 5.10 9.67 22.92
N ASN A 8 6.01 10.46 23.48
CA ASN A 8 6.24 11.87 23.18
C ASN A 8 6.10 12.07 21.66
N SER A 9 5.59 13.22 21.23
CA SER A 9 5.15 13.59 19.87
C SER A 9 5.96 13.07 18.66
N ASN A 10 7.21 12.65 18.88
CA ASN A 10 8.16 12.12 17.90
C ASN A 10 7.96 10.68 17.38
N TRP A 11 7.11 9.85 17.98
CA TRP A 11 7.03 8.43 17.57
C TRP A 11 6.59 8.24 16.11
N LYS A 12 5.66 9.08 15.66
CA LYS A 12 5.19 9.12 14.28
C LYS A 12 6.32 9.45 13.33
N GLU A 13 7.20 10.39 13.69
CA GLU A 13 8.34 10.77 12.85
C GLU A 13 9.34 9.61 12.68
N HIS A 14 9.61 8.88 13.76
CA HIS A 14 10.47 7.69 13.71
C HIS A 14 9.87 6.59 12.82
N VAL A 15 8.58 6.31 12.96
CA VAL A 15 7.90 5.30 12.14
C VAL A 15 7.86 5.73 10.67
N LEU A 16 7.55 7.00 10.39
CA LEU A 16 7.55 7.54 9.03
C LEU A 16 8.92 7.45 8.38
N THR A 17 9.99 7.74 9.12
CA THR A 17 11.37 7.61 8.63
C THR A 17 11.69 6.17 8.22
N ARG A 18 11.20 5.17 8.98
CA ARG A 18 11.36 3.75 8.64
C ARG A 18 10.56 3.37 7.40
N ILE A 19 9.29 3.77 7.32
CA ILE A 19 8.44 3.54 6.14
C ILE A 19 9.11 4.10 4.88
N ARG A 20 9.66 5.32 4.96
CA ARG A 20 10.38 5.97 3.85
C ARG A 20 11.59 5.19 3.37
N ARG A 21 12.34 4.56 4.28
CA ARG A 21 13.53 3.76 3.96
C ARG A 21 13.17 2.35 3.46
N SER A 22 12.02 1.81 3.84
CA SER A 22 11.56 0.50 3.39
C SER A 22 11.09 0.51 1.93
N ASP A 23 11.18 -0.64 1.25
CA ASP A 23 10.62 -0.82 -0.10
C ASP A 23 9.11 -1.10 -0.09
N GLY A 24 8.61 -1.66 1.01
CA GLY A 24 7.21 -1.97 1.21
C GLY A 24 6.89 -2.24 2.67
N VAL A 25 5.60 -2.37 2.97
CA VAL A 25 5.07 -2.65 4.30
C VAL A 25 4.13 -3.84 4.22
N ILE A 26 4.31 -4.78 5.15
CA ILE A 26 3.39 -5.90 5.35
C ILE A 26 2.59 -5.63 6.62
N ALA A 27 1.26 -5.55 6.49
CA ALA A 27 0.34 -5.38 7.60
C ALA A 27 -0.17 -6.76 8.04
N LEU A 28 0.03 -7.10 9.32
CA LEU A 28 -0.62 -8.27 9.91
C LEU A 28 -2.06 -7.92 10.24
N VAL A 29 -3.00 -8.54 9.53
CA VAL A 29 -4.42 -8.24 9.61
C VAL A 29 -5.08 -9.23 10.55
N SER A 30 -5.80 -8.67 11.53
CA SER A 30 -6.70 -9.42 12.40
C SER A 30 -7.96 -8.59 12.69
N LYS A 31 -8.93 -9.15 13.41
CA LYS A 31 -10.12 -8.42 13.87
C LYS A 31 -9.78 -7.09 14.59
N ASN A 32 -8.69 -7.06 15.34
CA ASN A 32 -8.24 -5.87 16.08
C ASN A 32 -7.67 -4.77 15.17
N SER A 33 -7.31 -5.10 13.92
CA SER A 33 -6.81 -4.12 12.95
C SER A 33 -7.85 -3.08 12.55
N LEU A 34 -9.14 -3.41 12.68
CA LEU A 34 -10.25 -2.49 12.35
C LEU A 34 -10.34 -1.30 13.30
N THR A 35 -9.83 -1.43 14.53
CA THR A 35 -9.88 -0.38 15.57
C THR A 35 -8.50 0.14 15.98
N SER A 36 -7.43 -0.42 15.41
CA SER A 36 -6.05 -0.03 15.71
C SER A 36 -5.67 1.26 14.99
N SER A 37 -5.79 2.39 15.66
CA SER A 37 -5.42 3.71 15.14
C SER A 37 -3.94 3.80 14.73
N GLY A 38 -3.05 3.13 15.46
CA GLY A 38 -1.62 3.04 15.11
C GLY A 38 -1.39 2.31 13.79
N GLN A 39 -2.01 1.14 13.62
CA GLN A 39 -1.88 0.36 12.38
C GLN A 39 -2.49 1.08 11.18
N GLN A 40 -3.66 1.72 11.35
CA GLN A 40 -4.28 2.52 10.30
C GLN A 40 -3.37 3.67 9.87
N TRP A 41 -2.79 4.39 10.84
CA TRP A 41 -1.86 5.49 10.58
C TRP A 41 -0.62 5.03 9.81
N GLU A 42 -0.04 3.87 10.16
CA GLU A 42 1.11 3.28 9.44
C GLU A 42 0.77 2.94 7.98
N ILE A 43 -0.41 2.34 7.75
CA ILE A 43 -0.89 2.00 6.40
C ILE A 43 -1.12 3.25 5.57
N GLU A 44 -1.75 4.28 6.14
CA GLU A 44 -1.97 5.56 5.47
C GLU A 44 -0.65 6.25 5.10
N CYS A 45 0.30 6.30 6.04
CA CYS A 45 1.64 6.83 5.78
C CYS A 45 2.35 6.06 4.67
N SER A 46 2.27 4.73 4.68
CA SER A 46 2.85 3.88 3.63
C SER A 46 2.27 4.20 2.25
N ARG A 47 0.95 4.38 2.17
CA ARG A 47 0.26 4.76 0.93
C ARG A 47 0.65 6.16 0.46
N LYS A 48 0.73 7.14 1.36
CA LYS A 48 1.18 8.52 1.07
C LYS A 48 2.61 8.55 0.52
N GLU A 49 3.49 7.76 1.11
CA GLU A 49 4.89 7.57 0.67
C GLU A 49 5.02 6.63 -0.55
N LYS A 50 3.89 6.25 -1.17
CA LYS A 50 3.81 5.38 -2.36
C LYS A 50 4.53 4.04 -2.20
N LYS A 51 4.55 3.52 -0.97
CA LYS A 51 5.09 2.19 -0.65
C LYS A 51 4.09 1.11 -1.02
N LYS A 52 4.61 -0.06 -1.42
CA LYS A 52 3.77 -1.25 -1.59
C LYS A 52 3.25 -1.68 -0.23
N VAL A 53 1.95 -1.98 -0.15
CA VAL A 53 1.33 -2.47 1.08
C VAL A 53 0.69 -3.82 0.80
N LEU A 54 1.05 -4.83 1.58
CA LEU A 54 0.44 -6.16 1.56
C LEU A 54 -0.19 -6.44 2.92
N GLY A 55 -1.45 -6.85 2.95
CA GLY A 55 -2.07 -7.43 4.14
C GLY A 55 -1.82 -8.93 4.18
N ILE A 56 -1.54 -9.47 5.36
CA ILE A 56 -1.52 -10.92 5.58
C ILE A 56 -2.38 -11.23 6.81
N TRP A 57 -3.32 -12.18 6.70
CA TRP A 57 -4.08 -12.61 7.87
C TRP A 57 -3.16 -13.28 8.90
N ALA A 58 -3.13 -12.72 10.11
CA ALA A 58 -2.26 -13.20 11.19
C ALA A 58 -2.69 -14.57 11.74
N TYR A 59 -3.97 -14.90 11.62
CA TYR A 59 -4.55 -16.14 12.15
C TYR A 59 -5.25 -16.94 11.04
N LYS A 60 -5.17 -18.27 11.11
CA LYS A 60 -5.70 -19.19 10.08
C LYS A 60 -7.19 -18.96 9.79
N ASN A 61 -7.98 -18.76 10.84
CA ASN A 61 -9.44 -18.63 10.79
C ASN A 61 -9.90 -17.17 10.72
N ASP A 62 -8.98 -16.22 10.62
CA ASP A 62 -9.31 -14.81 10.46
C ASP A 62 -9.33 -14.45 8.97
N ARG A 63 -10.42 -13.82 8.55
CA ARG A 63 -10.64 -13.29 7.20
C ARG A 63 -11.10 -11.84 7.25
N THR A 64 -10.70 -11.12 8.30
CA THR A 64 -10.99 -9.70 8.47
C THR A 64 -10.57 -8.94 7.22
N ASN A 65 -11.52 -8.21 6.65
CA ASN A 65 -11.29 -7.35 5.51
C ASN A 65 -10.82 -5.98 6.02
N LEU A 66 -9.58 -5.59 5.70
CA LEU A 66 -9.05 -4.29 6.04
C LEU A 66 -9.18 -3.36 4.82
N PRO A 67 -10.07 -2.34 4.85
CA PRO A 67 -10.34 -1.51 3.69
C PRO A 67 -9.07 -0.86 3.12
N GLY A 68 -8.92 -0.94 1.80
CA GLY A 68 -7.77 -0.34 1.11
C GLY A 68 -6.45 -1.10 1.24
N VAL A 69 -6.46 -2.31 1.81
CA VAL A 69 -5.30 -3.22 1.87
C VAL A 69 -5.68 -4.55 1.24
N ASN A 70 -4.97 -4.94 0.18
CA ASN A 70 -5.11 -6.28 -0.38
C ASN A 70 -4.55 -7.30 0.62
N THR A 71 -5.42 -8.15 1.16
CA THR A 71 -5.05 -9.08 2.24
C THR A 71 -5.08 -10.52 1.74
N VAL A 72 -4.00 -11.26 1.99
CA VAL A 72 -3.81 -12.64 1.51
C VAL A 72 -3.55 -13.60 2.66
N VAL A 73 -3.64 -14.91 2.37
CA VAL A 73 -3.24 -15.96 3.31
C VAL A 73 -1.72 -15.90 3.50
N TRP A 74 -1.28 -16.13 4.74
CA TRP A 74 0.13 -16.32 5.05
C TRP A 74 0.66 -17.55 4.31
N THR A 75 1.40 -17.32 3.23
CA THR A 75 2.13 -18.35 2.50
C THR A 75 3.53 -17.81 2.18
N TRP A 76 4.50 -18.73 2.07
CA TRP A 76 5.85 -18.34 1.67
C TRP A 76 5.86 -17.68 0.29
N ASP A 77 5.06 -18.19 -0.65
CA ASP A 77 4.97 -17.63 -1.99
C ASP A 77 4.43 -16.20 -2.00
N ALA A 78 3.42 -15.89 -1.20
CA ALA A 78 2.90 -14.53 -1.11
C ALA A 78 3.96 -13.54 -0.58
N ILE A 79 4.70 -13.94 0.45
CA ILE A 79 5.76 -13.11 1.05
C ILE A 79 6.93 -12.96 0.07
N LYS A 80 7.39 -14.06 -0.54
CA LYS A 80 8.47 -14.07 -1.52
C LYS A 80 8.11 -13.17 -2.71
N ASN A 81 6.93 -13.35 -3.29
CA ASN A 81 6.47 -12.54 -4.42
C ASN A 81 6.38 -11.06 -4.07
N PHE A 82 6.02 -10.72 -2.83
CA PHE A 82 6.01 -9.33 -2.38
C PHE A 82 7.42 -8.74 -2.32
N ILE A 83 8.36 -9.45 -1.68
CA ILE A 83 9.76 -9.02 -1.50
C ILE A 83 10.47 -8.93 -2.85
N ASP A 84 10.35 -9.96 -3.69
CA ASP A 84 11.06 -10.06 -4.97
C ASP A 84 10.44 -9.15 -6.05
N SER A 85 9.24 -8.60 -5.81
CA SER A 85 8.59 -7.76 -6.81
C SER A 85 9.38 -6.47 -7.03
N PRO A 86 9.87 -6.18 -8.26
CA PRO A 86 10.57 -4.93 -8.53
C PRO A 86 9.66 -3.74 -8.24
N ARG A 87 10.21 -2.66 -7.69
CA ARG A 87 9.48 -1.41 -7.52
C ARG A 87 9.02 -0.98 -8.92
N ARG A 88 7.72 -1.09 -9.21
CA ARG A 88 7.16 -0.51 -10.43
C ARG A 88 7.35 1.00 -10.31
N LEU A 89 8.44 1.50 -10.89
CA LEU A 89 8.59 2.91 -11.19
C LEU A 89 7.40 3.22 -12.08
N PHE A 90 6.53 4.08 -11.61
CA PHE A 90 5.39 4.56 -12.38
C PHE A 90 5.95 5.18 -13.67
N SER A 91 5.95 4.41 -14.76
CA SER A 91 5.95 4.95 -16.10
C SER A 91 4.66 5.75 -16.22
N GLN A 92 4.77 7.06 -16.03
CA GLN A 92 3.83 7.97 -16.64
C GLN A 92 4.15 7.96 -18.14
N GLN A 93 3.36 7.24 -18.92
CA GLN A 93 3.17 7.58 -20.31
C GLN A 93 1.67 7.49 -20.63
N THR A 94 1.01 8.62 -20.35
CA THR A 94 -0.02 9.25 -21.17
C THR A 94 -0.66 8.36 -22.25
N ALA A 95 -1.73 7.64 -21.88
CA ALA A 95 -2.80 7.29 -22.82
C ALA A 95 -3.75 8.50 -22.95
N ALA A 96 -3.24 9.60 -23.48
CA ALA A 96 -4.02 10.77 -23.88
C ALA A 96 -3.33 11.38 -25.11
N LEU A 97 -3.60 10.79 -26.28
CA LEU A 97 -3.48 11.38 -27.63
C LEU A 97 -3.91 10.33 -28.68
N GLY A 98 -5.13 9.80 -28.53
CA GLY A 98 -5.71 8.80 -29.45
C GLY A 98 -7.16 9.07 -29.85
N THR A 99 -7.73 10.22 -29.46
CA THR A 99 -9.05 10.65 -29.91
C THR A 99 -8.93 12.04 -30.50
N ILE A 100 -8.24 12.14 -31.63
CA ILE A 100 -8.46 13.23 -32.57
C ILE A 100 -9.87 13.03 -33.12
N LEU A 101 -10.83 13.73 -32.51
CA LEU A 101 -11.72 14.64 -33.22
C LEU A 101 -11.89 14.29 -34.72
N LYS A 102 -12.84 13.41 -35.04
CA LYS A 102 -13.49 13.44 -36.37
C LYS A 102 -14.31 14.74 -36.43
N ILE A 103 -13.67 15.86 -36.71
CA ILE A 103 -14.35 17.03 -37.28
C ILE A 103 -14.16 16.89 -38.80
N GLY A 104 -15.28 16.95 -39.51
CA GLY A 104 -15.34 16.75 -40.95
C GLY A 104 -14.43 17.68 -41.73
N GLY A 105 -14.05 17.22 -42.92
CA GLY A 105 -13.33 18.05 -43.88
C GLY A 105 -12.46 17.23 -44.83
N LYS A 106 -13.07 16.76 -45.92
CA LYS A 106 -12.54 16.86 -47.29
C LYS A 106 -11.04 16.55 -47.48
N VAL A 107 -10.74 15.36 -47.97
CA VAL A 107 -9.45 15.07 -48.63
C VAL A 107 -9.50 15.71 -50.02
N ILE A 108 -8.56 16.61 -50.29
CA ILE A 108 -8.23 17.15 -51.62
C ILE A 108 -6.77 16.82 -51.93
N ALA A 109 -6.56 16.39 -53.17
CA ALA A 109 -5.35 15.91 -53.84
C ALA A 109 -4.95 14.46 -53.52
#